data_AF-A0A1M4MJ48-F1
#
_entry.id   AF-A0A1M4MJ48-F1
#
_cell.length_a   1.000
_cell.length_b   1.000
_cell.length_c   1.000
_cell.angle_alpha   90.00
_cell.angle_beta   90.00
_cell.angle_gamma   90.00
#
_symmetry.space_group_name_H-M   'P 1'
#
loop_
_entity.id
_entity.type
_entity.pdbx_description
1 polymer ?
#
loop_
_entity_poly.entity_id
_entity_poly.type
_entity_poly.pdbx_seq_one_letter_code
_entity_poly.pdbx_strand_id
1 'polypeptide(L)'
;MVLRRYRARRGEKEASTRPSHATVRLITSKTHFPETHMARRDVTADEARAMGAHLGITWEEFDVEQFRRGMVVELEHGLRDPATNVTDDDLFLTAKIALAHLNEFPDYYDRLEEMEEEAEAYWAEQKAQAP
;
A
#
# COMPACT_ATOMS: atom_id res chain seq x y z
N MET A 1 17.13 -7.61 27.04
CA MET A 1 16.79 -6.62 28.09
C MET A 1 18.08 -5.93 28.55
N VAL A 2 18.45 -4.79 27.96
CA VAL A 2 19.64 -4.01 28.33
C VAL A 2 19.21 -2.54 28.49
N LEU A 3 18.99 -2.15 29.73
CA LEU A 3 18.58 -0.80 30.12
C LEU A 3 19.82 0.11 30.19
N ARG A 4 20.02 1.00 29.21
CA ARG A 4 20.92 2.16 29.37
C ARG A 4 20.11 3.34 29.89
N ARG A 5 20.29 3.64 31.18
CA ARG A 5 19.87 4.89 31.82
C ARG A 5 20.83 6.01 31.41
N TYR A 6 20.31 7.15 30.98
CA TYR A 6 21.03 8.42 31.07
C TYR A 6 20.15 9.45 31.78
N ARG A 7 20.75 10.07 32.80
CA ARG A 7 20.13 10.99 33.76
C ARG A 7 20.15 12.42 33.20
N ALA A 8 19.14 13.18 33.61
CA ALA A 8 18.84 14.57 33.28
C ALA A 8 19.93 15.59 33.68
N ARG A 9 19.94 16.74 32.99
CA ARG A 9 20.39 18.03 33.51
C ARG A 9 19.26 19.06 33.38
N ARG A 10 18.96 19.73 34.50
CA ARG A 10 18.10 20.91 34.61
C ARG A 10 18.96 22.18 34.55
N GLY A 11 18.37 23.26 34.05
CA GLY A 11 18.74 24.68 34.21
C GLY A 11 17.70 25.47 33.41
N GLU A 12 16.62 25.94 34.04
CA GLU A 12 16.41 27.21 34.74
C GLU A 12 15.99 28.37 33.83
N LYS A 13 15.05 29.16 34.36
CA LYS A 13 14.09 30.06 33.70
C LYS A 13 14.68 31.43 33.42
N GLU A 14 14.16 32.13 32.40
CA GLU A 14 13.79 33.55 32.56
C GLU A 14 12.82 34.03 31.46
N ALA A 15 12.06 35.09 31.79
CA ALA A 15 10.81 35.47 31.17
C ALA A 15 10.88 36.80 30.37
N SER A 16 9.90 36.96 29.49
CA SER A 16 9.23 38.22 29.12
C SER A 16 9.98 39.25 28.26
N THR A 17 9.44 39.53 27.06
CA THR A 17 8.75 40.80 26.72
C THR A 17 8.22 40.72 25.28
N ARG A 18 6.94 41.07 25.07
CA ARG A 18 6.28 41.20 23.76
C ARG A 18 6.40 42.65 23.26
N PRO A 19 6.44 42.88 21.93
CA PRO A 19 5.82 44.04 21.34
C PRO A 19 4.51 43.68 20.62
N SER A 20 3.74 44.75 20.42
CA SER A 20 2.34 44.85 20.05
C SER A 20 2.16 45.03 18.53
N HIS A 21 0.95 44.68 18.07
CA HIS A 21 0.30 45.00 16.79
C HIS A 21 0.89 44.45 15.48
N ALA A 22 0.19 43.47 14.89
CA ALA A 22 -0.39 43.62 13.56
C ALA A 22 -1.44 42.51 13.32
N THR A 23 -2.70 42.94 13.24
CA THR A 23 -3.81 42.13 12.71
C THR A 23 -3.58 41.94 11.21
N VAL A 24 -3.38 40.71 10.76
CA VAL A 24 -3.77 40.30 9.39
C VAL A 24 -4.43 38.93 9.50
N ARG A 25 -5.76 38.94 9.45
CA ARG A 25 -6.56 37.77 9.07
C ARG A 25 -6.25 37.49 7.60
N LEU A 26 -5.75 36.31 7.30
CA LEU A 26 -6.17 35.56 6.11
C LEU A 26 -6.15 34.08 6.47
N ILE A 27 -7.25 33.64 7.07
CA ILE A 27 -7.55 32.21 7.21
C ILE A 27 -7.97 31.76 5.82
N THR A 28 -7.01 31.42 4.97
CA THR A 28 -7.31 30.60 3.80
C THR A 28 -7.42 29.18 4.32
N SER A 29 -8.60 28.81 4.82
CA SER A 29 -8.98 27.41 4.87
C SER A 29 -9.05 26.95 3.42
N LYS A 30 -7.93 26.46 2.89
CA LYS A 30 -7.99 25.45 1.84
C LYS A 30 -8.76 24.31 2.48
N THR A 31 -10.07 24.28 2.24
CA THR A 31 -10.85 23.06 2.33
C THR A 31 -10.10 22.07 1.45
N HIS A 32 -9.31 21.19 2.07
CA HIS A 32 -8.81 20.00 1.40
C HIS A 32 -10.06 19.17 1.16
N PHE A 33 -10.64 19.34 -0.03
CA PHE A 33 -11.53 18.33 -0.56
C PHE A 33 -10.65 17.09 -0.72
N PRO A 34 -10.98 15.96 -0.07
CA PRO A 34 -10.28 14.72 -0.37
C PRO A 34 -10.44 14.50 -1.87
N GLU A 35 -9.33 14.42 -2.60
CA GLU A 35 -9.39 13.92 -3.96
C GLU A 35 -9.89 12.49 -3.85
N THR A 36 -11.13 12.24 -4.28
CA THR A 36 -11.64 10.89 -4.41
C THR A 36 -10.90 10.24 -5.57
N HIS A 37 -9.72 9.68 -5.28
CA HIS A 37 -9.01 8.87 -6.26
C HIS A 37 -9.84 7.61 -6.53
N MET A 38 -10.17 7.40 -7.79
CA MET A 38 -10.85 6.18 -8.22
C MET A 38 -9.87 5.02 -8.08
N ALA A 39 -10.36 3.89 -7.56
CA ALA A 39 -9.55 2.69 -7.39
C ALA A 39 -8.94 2.22 -8.71
N ARG A 40 -7.63 1.99 -8.72
CA ARG A 40 -6.88 1.41 -9.82
C ARG A 40 -7.26 -0.07 -9.96
N ARG A 41 -7.28 -0.55 -11.21
CA ARG A 41 -7.58 -1.96 -11.53
C ARG A 41 -6.54 -2.65 -12.39
N ASP A 42 -5.63 -1.88 -12.99
CA ASP A 42 -4.66 -2.38 -13.95
C ASP A 42 -3.27 -1.83 -13.64
N VAL A 43 -2.26 -2.62 -13.98
CA VAL A 43 -0.85 -2.24 -13.99
C VAL A 43 -0.29 -2.57 -15.36
N THR A 44 0.34 -1.59 -15.99
CA THR A 44 1.00 -1.75 -17.29
C THR A 44 2.32 -2.50 -17.15
N ALA A 45 2.78 -3.13 -18.23
CA ALA A 45 4.09 -3.80 -18.23
C ALA A 45 5.24 -2.82 -17.92
N ASP A 46 5.14 -1.56 -18.34
CA ASP A 46 6.17 -0.56 -18.07
C ASP A 46 6.19 -0.14 -16.60
N GLU A 47 5.02 0.01 -15.96
CA GLU A 47 4.93 0.24 -14.51
C GLU A 47 5.52 -0.95 -13.73
N ALA A 48 5.20 -2.19 -14.13
CA ALA A 48 5.74 -3.38 -13.51
C ALA A 48 7.28 -3.47 -13.67
N ARG A 49 7.81 -3.19 -14.87
CA ARG A 49 9.27 -3.13 -15.08
C ARG A 49 9.92 -2.03 -14.23
N ALA A 50 9.31 -0.85 -14.15
CA ALA A 50 9.82 0.25 -13.35
C ALA A 50 9.86 -0.13 -11.87
N MET A 51 8.79 -0.71 -11.32
CA MET A 51 8.75 -1.16 -9.93
C MET A 51 9.72 -2.30 -9.67
N GLY A 52 9.82 -3.28 -10.59
CA GLY A 52 10.80 -4.35 -10.50
C GLY A 52 12.24 -3.84 -10.49
N ALA A 53 12.55 -2.82 -11.30
CA ALA A 53 13.84 -2.14 -11.27
C ALA A 53 14.10 -1.43 -9.94
N HIS A 54 13.10 -0.75 -9.38
CA HIS A 54 13.21 -0.11 -8.05
C HIS A 54 13.42 -1.13 -6.91
N LEU A 55 12.87 -2.33 -7.05
CA LEU A 55 12.99 -3.43 -6.09
C LEU A 55 14.21 -4.33 -6.33
N GLY A 56 14.94 -4.15 -7.44
CA GLY A 56 16.12 -4.94 -7.77
C GLY A 56 15.82 -6.37 -8.25
N ILE A 57 14.65 -6.59 -8.87
CA ILE A 57 14.26 -7.89 -9.43
C ILE A 57 15.16 -8.22 -10.64
N THR A 58 15.73 -9.43 -10.66
CA THR A 58 16.63 -9.91 -11.72
C THR A 58 15.90 -10.63 -12.86
N TRP A 59 14.66 -11.06 -12.64
CA TRP A 59 13.83 -11.83 -13.58
C TRP A 59 14.37 -13.24 -13.90
N GLU A 60 15.19 -13.81 -13.01
CA GLU A 60 15.78 -15.15 -13.20
C GLU A 60 14.81 -16.28 -12.83
N GLU A 61 14.05 -16.10 -11.76
CA GLU A 61 13.14 -17.13 -11.22
C GLU A 61 11.70 -16.99 -11.77
N PHE A 62 11.28 -15.77 -12.08
CA PHE A 62 9.96 -15.45 -12.63
C PHE A 62 10.06 -14.27 -13.60
N ASP A 63 9.08 -14.13 -14.48
CA ASP A 63 9.07 -13.07 -15.49
C ASP A 63 8.29 -11.82 -15.07
N VAL A 64 8.39 -10.78 -15.90
CA VAL A 64 7.70 -9.49 -15.68
C VAL A 64 6.18 -9.65 -15.68
N GLU A 65 5.62 -10.59 -16.44
CA GLU A 65 4.18 -10.78 -16.51
C GLU A 65 3.64 -11.45 -15.25
N GLN A 66 4.36 -12.40 -14.67
CA GLN A 66 4.01 -12.98 -13.37
C GLN A 66 3.99 -11.90 -12.29
N PHE A 67 5.02 -11.04 -12.25
CA PHE A 67 5.06 -9.91 -11.33
C PHE A 67 3.94 -8.90 -11.58
N ARG A 68 3.65 -8.57 -12.84
CA ARG A 68 2.59 -7.64 -13.23
C ARG A 68 1.20 -8.19 -12.83
N ARG A 69 0.92 -9.47 -13.11
CA ARG A 69 -0.31 -10.15 -12.68
C ARG A 69 -0.44 -10.05 -11.16
N GLY A 70 0.63 -10.35 -10.44
CA GLY A 70 0.67 -10.20 -9.00
C GLY A 70 0.33 -8.79 -8.54
N MET A 71 0.96 -7.77 -9.11
CA MET A 71 0.63 -6.39 -8.78
C MET A 71 -0.83 -6.03 -9.05
N VAL A 72 -1.47 -6.60 -10.08
CA VAL A 72 -2.90 -6.39 -10.35
C VAL A 72 -3.77 -7.03 -9.28
N VAL A 73 -3.45 -8.25 -8.85
CA VAL A 73 -4.14 -8.93 -7.73
C VAL A 73 -4.00 -8.10 -6.45
N GLU A 74 -2.80 -7.63 -6.12
CA GLU A 74 -2.56 -6.88 -4.89
C GLU A 74 -3.22 -5.49 -4.85
N LEU A 75 -3.72 -4.96 -5.98
CA LEU A 75 -4.55 -3.74 -5.97
C LEU A 75 -5.90 -3.95 -5.27
N GLU A 76 -6.32 -5.19 -5.02
CA GLU A 76 -7.48 -5.48 -4.18
C GLU A 76 -7.30 -5.00 -2.74
N HIS A 77 -6.05 -4.89 -2.27
CA HIS A 77 -5.67 -4.30 -0.99
C HIS A 77 -5.44 -2.79 -1.05
N GLY A 78 -5.96 -2.12 -2.07
CA GLY A 78 -5.90 -0.67 -2.24
C GLY A 78 -7.25 0.02 -2.04
N LEU A 79 -7.57 1.00 -2.88
CA LEU A 79 -8.77 1.84 -2.73
C LEU A 79 -10.10 1.12 -3.03
N ARG A 80 -10.05 -0.18 -3.33
CA ARG A 80 -11.18 -1.00 -3.75
C ARG A 80 -12.20 -1.22 -2.61
N ASP A 81 -11.71 -1.47 -1.39
CA ASP A 81 -12.51 -1.54 -0.16
C ASP A 81 -11.81 -0.78 0.98
N PRO A 82 -12.39 0.33 1.49
CA PRO A 82 -11.80 1.09 2.59
C PRO A 82 -11.56 0.30 3.87
N ALA A 83 -12.30 -0.80 4.12
CA ALA A 83 -12.13 -1.61 5.32
C ALA A 83 -10.87 -2.49 5.28
N THR A 84 -10.38 -2.82 4.08
CA THR A 84 -9.21 -3.68 3.84
C THR A 84 -8.12 -2.98 3.05
N ASN A 85 -8.21 -1.65 2.87
CA ASN A 85 -7.20 -0.85 2.21
C ASN A 85 -5.91 -0.78 3.04
N VAL A 86 -4.82 -1.28 2.47
CA VAL A 86 -3.47 -1.29 3.05
C VAL A 86 -2.51 -0.43 2.24
N THR A 87 -2.75 -0.24 0.94
CA THR A 87 -1.78 0.34 0.01
C THR A 87 -2.14 1.74 -0.50
N ASP A 88 -3.39 2.18 -0.38
CA ASP A 88 -3.91 3.40 -1.03
C ASP A 88 -3.64 3.43 -2.55
N ASP A 89 -3.60 2.25 -3.21
CA ASP A 89 -3.14 2.06 -4.59
C ASP A 89 -1.72 2.61 -4.87
N ASP A 90 -0.85 2.72 -3.85
CA ASP A 90 0.55 3.05 -4.07
C ASP A 90 1.27 1.89 -4.77
N LEU A 91 1.69 2.10 -6.02
CA LEU A 91 2.29 1.05 -6.85
C LEU A 91 3.54 0.44 -6.22
N PHE A 92 4.31 1.19 -5.43
CA PHE A 92 5.52 0.68 -4.81
C PHE A 92 5.21 -0.21 -3.60
N LEU A 93 4.19 0.13 -2.81
CA LEU A 93 3.68 -0.74 -1.75
C LEU A 93 3.05 -2.01 -2.35
N THR A 94 2.18 -1.87 -3.36
CA THR A 94 1.57 -3.00 -4.10
C THR A 94 2.65 -3.93 -4.67
N ALA A 95 3.68 -3.37 -5.32
CA ALA A 95 4.81 -4.11 -5.86
C ALA A 95 5.60 -4.92 -4.81
N LYS A 96 5.75 -4.39 -3.59
CA LYS A 96 6.42 -5.10 -2.50
C LYS A 96 5.63 -6.31 -2.02
N ILE A 97 4.30 -6.21 -1.97
CA ILE A 97 3.44 -7.34 -1.59
C ILE A 97 3.58 -8.43 -2.66
N ALA A 98 3.48 -8.05 -3.95
CA ALA A 98 3.64 -9.00 -5.04
C ALA A 98 5.01 -9.70 -5.04
N LEU A 99 6.09 -8.95 -4.79
CA LEU A 99 7.42 -9.53 -4.66
C LEU A 99 7.56 -10.44 -3.44
N ALA A 100 6.90 -10.13 -2.32
CA ALA A 100 6.96 -10.97 -1.13
C ALA A 100 6.41 -12.38 -1.42
N HIS A 101 5.28 -12.47 -2.11
CA HIS A 101 4.69 -13.74 -2.52
C HIS A 101 5.55 -14.50 -3.53
N LEU A 102 6.10 -13.83 -4.54
CA LEU A 102 6.98 -14.47 -5.53
C LEU A 102 8.33 -14.93 -4.95
N ASN A 103 8.74 -14.37 -3.80
CA ASN A 103 9.89 -14.88 -3.05
C ASN A 103 9.59 -16.15 -2.25
N GLU A 104 8.31 -16.47 -1.99
CA GLU A 104 7.94 -17.75 -1.37
C GLU A 104 8.09 -18.88 -2.40
N PHE A 105 7.57 -18.68 -3.62
CA PHE A 105 7.80 -19.54 -4.77
C PHE A 105 7.49 -18.81 -6.10
N PRO A 106 8.19 -19.11 -7.21
CA PRO A 106 8.12 -18.28 -8.42
C PRO A 106 6.80 -18.37 -9.22
N ASP A 107 6.03 -19.44 -9.03
CA ASP A 107 4.74 -19.69 -9.68
C ASP A 107 3.52 -19.28 -8.81
N TYR A 108 3.72 -18.39 -7.82
CA TYR A 108 2.71 -18.06 -6.81
C TYR A 108 1.35 -17.68 -7.39
N TYR A 109 1.33 -16.74 -8.33
CA TYR A 109 0.08 -16.20 -8.87
C TYR A 109 -0.62 -17.17 -9.82
N ASP A 110 0.09 -18.13 -10.42
CA ASP A 110 -0.54 -19.19 -11.21
C ASP A 110 -1.30 -20.15 -10.28
N ARG A 111 -0.69 -20.51 -9.13
CA ARG A 111 -1.35 -21.36 -8.12
C ARG A 111 -2.50 -20.65 -7.43
N LEU A 112 -2.38 -19.34 -7.21
CA LEU A 112 -3.45 -18.53 -6.64
C LEU A 112 -4.68 -18.53 -7.56
N GLU A 113 -4.47 -18.29 -8.85
CA GLU A 113 -5.53 -18.31 -9.86
C GLU A 113 -6.28 -19.65 -9.85
N GLU A 114 -5.57 -20.78 -9.89
CA GLU A 114 -6.18 -22.11 -9.81
C GLU A 114 -7.02 -22.30 -8.54
N MET A 115 -6.48 -21.91 -7.37
CA MET A 115 -7.17 -22.04 -6.08
C MET A 115 -8.41 -21.14 -5.99
N GLU A 116 -8.34 -19.91 -6.52
CA GLU A 116 -9.46 -18.97 -6.50
C GLU A 116 -10.59 -19.42 -7.43
N GLU A 117 -10.27 -19.91 -8.63
CA GLU A 117 -11.27 -20.49 -9.55
C GLU A 117 -12.01 -21.67 -8.92
N GLU A 118 -11.29 -22.59 -8.26
CA GLU A 118 -11.90 -23.70 -7.52
C GLU A 118 -12.83 -23.21 -6.40
N ALA A 119 -12.39 -22.20 -5.64
CA ALA A 119 -13.19 -21.63 -4.55
C ALA A 119 -14.44 -20.91 -5.08
N GLU A 120 -14.31 -20.12 -6.15
CA GLU A 120 -15.42 -19.42 -6.78
C GLU A 120 -16.49 -20.40 -7.28
N ALA A 121 -16.08 -21.45 -7.98
CA ALA A 121 -16.98 -22.48 -8.47
C ALA A 121 -17.74 -23.16 -7.31
N TYR A 122 -17.03 -23.56 -6.26
CA TYR A 122 -17.62 -24.16 -5.07
C TYR A 122 -18.67 -23.24 -4.42
N TRP A 123 -18.31 -21.97 -4.16
CA TRP A 123 -19.23 -21.05 -3.48
C TRP A 123 -20.39 -20.59 -4.36
N ALA A 124 -20.23 -20.56 -5.68
CA ALA A 124 -21.33 -20.31 -6.61
C ALA A 124 -22.38 -21.43 -6.54
N GLU A 125 -21.94 -22.69 -6.51
CA GLU A 125 -22.82 -23.85 -6.34
C GLU A 125 -23.55 -23.80 -4.99
N GLN A 126 -22.84 -23.53 -3.89
CA GLN A 126 -23.46 -23.41 -2.56
C GLN A 126 -24.52 -22.30 -2.50
N LYS A 127 -24.30 -21.17 -3.17
CA LYS A 127 -25.29 -20.07 -3.25
C LYS A 127 -26.51 -20.43 -4.08
N ALA A 128 -26.33 -21.20 -5.18
CA ALA A 128 -27.43 -21.63 -6.03
C ALA A 128 -28.36 -22.66 -5.36
N GLN A 129 -27.84 -23.42 -4.40
CA GLN A 129 -28.59 -24.39 -3.61
C GLN A 129 -29.26 -23.80 -2.37
N ALA A 130 -29.00 -22.53 -2.04
CA ALA A 130 -29.62 -21.85 -0.92
C ALA A 130 -31.12 -21.57 -1.22
N PRO A 131 -32.05 -21.89 -0.28
CA PRO A 131 -33.49 -21.72 -0.48
C PRO A 131 -33.96 -20.26 -0.51
#